data_AF-A0A7X8C5A9-F1
#
_entry.id   AF-A0A7X8C5A9-F1
#
_cell.length_a   1.000
_cell.length_b   1.000
_cell.length_c   1.000
_cell.angle_alpha   90.00
_cell.angle_beta   90.00
_cell.angle_gamma   90.00
#
_symmetry.space_group_name_H-M   'P 1'
#
loop_
_entity.id
_entity.type
_entity.pdbx_description
1 polymer ?
#
loop_
_entity_poly.entity_id
_entity_poly.type
_entity_poly.pdbx_seq_one_letter_code
_entity_poly.pdbx_strand_id
1 'polypeptide(L)' 'TTAKAYVEDDIVVEDGNIITGRGAAIAIYQSFKIVETLLGREAVEKLKEGIQQHKVEEFYGFKA' A
#
# COMPACT_ATOMS: atom_id res chain seq x y z
N THR A 1 -8.91 -18.16 18.81
CA THR A 1 -8.30 -17.15 17.92
C THR A 1 -8.96 -15.83 18.21
N THR A 2 -8.22 -14.86 18.75
CA THR A 2 -8.74 -13.51 18.99
C THR A 2 -8.72 -12.77 17.66
N ALA A 3 -9.87 -12.24 17.21
CA ALA A 3 -9.90 -11.38 16.05
C ALA A 3 -8.99 -10.17 16.29
N LYS A 4 -8.23 -9.73 15.27
CA LYS A 4 -7.47 -8.47 15.36
C LYS A 4 -8.45 -7.30 15.57
N ALA A 5 -7.97 -6.28 16.28
CA ALA A 5 -8.73 -5.06 16.50
C ALA A 5 -8.99 -4.36 15.16
N TYR A 6 -10.18 -3.75 15.03
CA TYR A 6 -10.51 -2.90 13.91
C TYR A 6 -9.56 -1.69 13.86
N VAL A 7 -9.05 -1.37 12.68
CA VAL A 7 -8.21 -0.19 12.43
C VAL A 7 -9.00 0.76 11.55
N GLU A 8 -9.39 1.91 12.10
CA GLU A 8 -10.31 2.85 11.44
C GLU A 8 -9.60 3.77 10.42
N ASP A 9 -8.36 4.15 10.71
CA ASP A 9 -7.66 5.24 9.99
C ASP A 9 -6.58 4.76 9.00
N ASP A 10 -6.36 3.45 8.86
CA ASP A 10 -5.41 2.92 7.89
C ASP A 10 -6.02 2.78 6.50
N ILE A 11 -5.28 3.26 5.49
CA ILE A 11 -5.69 3.17 4.09
C ILE A 11 -5.50 1.76 3.52
N VAL A 12 -4.55 1.00 4.09
CA VAL A 12 -4.23 -0.40 3.77
C VAL A 12 -3.98 -1.17 5.07
N VAL A 13 -4.65 -2.31 5.24
CA VAL A 13 -4.49 -3.19 6.41
C VAL A 13 -4.06 -4.59 5.97
N GLU A 14 -3.10 -5.17 6.69
CA GLU A 14 -2.59 -6.52 6.49
C GLU A 14 -2.91 -7.42 7.70
N ASP A 15 -3.62 -8.53 7.44
CA ASP A 15 -3.82 -9.60 8.41
C ASP A 15 -3.37 -10.95 7.85
N GLY A 16 -2.14 -11.35 8.19
CA GLY A 16 -1.54 -12.56 7.66
C GLY A 16 -1.38 -12.46 6.14
N ASN A 17 -2.13 -13.26 5.39
CA ASN A 17 -2.14 -13.26 3.93
C ASN A 17 -3.31 -12.46 3.31
N ILE A 18 -4.11 -11.75 4.12
CA ILE A 18 -5.22 -10.92 3.65
C ILE A 18 -4.77 -9.46 3.69
N ILE A 19 -4.80 -8.80 2.53
CA ILE A 19 -4.48 -7.37 2.39
C ILE A 19 -5.70 -6.66 1.83
N THR A 20 -6.21 -5.67 2.56
CA THR A 20 -7.39 -4.87 2.18
C THR A 20 -7.06 -3.39 2.09
N GLY A 21 -7.72 -2.68 1.18
CA GLY A 21 -7.61 -1.23 1.03
C GLY A 21 -8.96 -0.55 1.22
N ARG A 22 -8.96 0.69 1.72
CA ARG A 22 -10.19 1.44 2.07
C ARG A 22 -11.07 1.79 0.86
N GLY A 23 -10.53 1.82 -0.36
CA GLY A 23 -11.29 2.12 -1.57
C GLY A 23 -10.43 2.20 -2.83
N ALA A 24 -11.08 2.43 -3.97
CA ALA A 24 -10.44 2.37 -5.29
C ALA A 24 -9.25 3.33 -5.45
N ALA A 25 -9.30 4.53 -4.85
CA ALA A 25 -8.20 5.49 -4.90
C ALA A 25 -6.91 4.99 -4.22
N ILE A 26 -7.02 3.99 -3.33
CA ILE A 26 -5.90 3.42 -2.58
C ILE A 26 -5.37 2.12 -3.22
N ALA A 27 -6.00 1.63 -4.29
CA ALA A 27 -5.65 0.34 -4.91
C ALA A 27 -4.16 0.21 -5.28
N ILE A 28 -3.51 1.31 -5.66
CA ILE A 28 -2.07 1.32 -5.97
C ILE A 28 -1.21 1.09 -4.73
N TYR A 29 -1.58 1.65 -3.58
CA TYR A 29 -0.90 1.43 -2.30
C TYR A 29 -1.17 0.04 -1.74
N GLN A 30 -2.40 -0.47 -1.92
CA GLN A 30 -2.70 -1.87 -1.63
C GLN A 30 -1.80 -2.80 -2.47
N SER A 31 -1.59 -2.48 -3.75
CA SER A 31 -0.71 -3.23 -4.64
C SER A 31 0.76 -3.15 -4.20
N PHE A 32 1.23 -1.98 -3.77
CA PHE A 32 2.57 -1.84 -3.19
C PHE A 32 2.75 -2.69 -1.95
N LYS A 33 1.73 -2.79 -1.09
CA LYS A 33 1.80 -3.66 0.08
C LYS A 33 1.95 -5.12 -0.29
N ILE A 34 1.23 -5.59 -1.32
CA ILE A 34 1.40 -6.94 -1.87
C ILE A 34 2.84 -7.15 -2.38
N VAL A 35 3.36 -6.21 -3.16
CA VAL A 35 4.73 -6.29 -3.69
C VAL A 35 5.77 -6.28 -2.57
N GLU A 36 5.60 -5.44 -1.56
CA GLU A 36 6.47 -5.39 -0.37
C GLU A 36 6.47 -6.72 0.37
N THR A 37 5.29 -7.29 0.65
CA THR A 37 5.15 -8.55 1.38
C THR A 37 5.80 -9.72 0.63
N LEU A 38 5.76 -9.72 -0.72
CA LEU A 38 6.30 -10.82 -1.54
C LEU A 38 7.77 -10.65 -1.92
N LEU A 39 8.22 -9.43 -2.23
CA LEU A 39 9.50 -9.15 -2.87
C LEU A 39 10.37 -8.15 -2.10
N GLY A 40 9.86 -7.57 -1.01
CA GLY A 40 10.54 -6.57 -0.20
C GLY A 40 10.42 -5.14 -0.73
N ARG A 41 10.84 -4.19 0.10
CA ARG A 41 10.66 -2.75 -0.14
C ARG A 41 11.39 -2.22 -1.38
N GLU A 42 12.56 -2.78 -1.71
CA GLU A 42 13.31 -2.36 -2.90
C GLU A 42 12.51 -2.56 -4.20
N ALA A 43 11.72 -3.64 -4.28
CA ALA A 43 10.85 -3.90 -5.42
C ALA A 43 9.76 -2.82 -5.58
N VAL A 44 9.24 -2.31 -4.45
CA VAL A 44 8.27 -1.20 -4.45
C VAL A 44 8.92 0.08 -4.96
N GLU A 45 10.12 0.44 -4.48
CA GLU A 45 10.81 1.65 -4.93
C GLU A 45 11.12 1.59 -6.43
N LYS A 46 11.61 0.45 -6.92
CA LYS A 46 11.83 0.25 -8.36
C LYS A 46 10.54 0.38 -9.17
N LEU A 47 9.42 -0.15 -8.65
CA LEU A 47 8.11 -0.02 -9.29
C LEU A 47 7.64 1.44 -9.30
N LYS A 48 7.78 2.15 -8.18
CA LYS A 48 7.42 3.57 -8.06
C LYS A 48 8.19 4.43 -9.04
N GLU A 49 9.48 4.18 -9.22
CA GLU A 49 10.29 4.85 -10.24
C GLU A 49 9.76 4.55 -11.65
N GLY A 50 9.55 3.27 -11.97
CA GLY A 50 9.13 2.82 -13.31
C GLY A 50 7.76 3.34 -13.76
N ILE A 51 6.84 3.59 -12.84
CA ILE A 51 5.50 4.14 -13.13
C ILE A 51 5.36 5.62 -12.79
N GLN A 52 6.46 6.29 -12.42
CA GLN A 52 6.50 7.68 -11.98
C GLN A 52 5.59 7.99 -10.78
N GLN A 53 5.37 7.02 -9.90
CA GLN A 53 4.50 7.20 -8.73
C GLN A 53 5.02 8.30 -7.80
N HIS A 54 6.34 8.46 -7.66
CA HIS A 54 6.92 9.54 -6.87
C HIS A 54 6.44 10.93 -7.33
N LYS A 55 6.28 11.12 -8.64
CA LYS A 55 5.80 12.38 -9.21
C LYS A 55 4.30 12.58 -8.97
N VAL A 56 3.52 11.50 -9.00
CA VAL A 56 2.10 11.55 -8.64
C VAL A 56 1.93 11.92 -7.16
N GLU A 57 2.66 11.26 -6.28
CA GLU A 57 2.66 11.56 -4.83
C GLU A 57 3.07 13.01 -4.55
N GLU A 58 4.15 13.48 -5.19
CA GLU A 58 4.64 14.86 -5.10
C GLU A 58 3.58 15.87 -5.57
N PHE A 59 2.99 15.65 -6.76
CA PHE A 59 2.01 16.55 -7.36
C PHE A 59 0.75 16.74 -6.50
N TYR A 60 0.25 15.66 -5.91
CA TYR A 60 -0.93 15.72 -5.03
C TYR A 60 -0.60 16.00 -3.57
N GLY A 61 0.68 16.13 -3.21
CA GLY A 61 1.12 16.24 -1.82
C GLY A 61 0.72 15.05 -0.95
N PHE A 62 0.54 13.87 -1.58
CA PHE A 62 0.02 12.68 -0.92
C PHE A 62 1.13 11.93 -0.21
N LYS A 63 0.87 11.54 1.05
CA LYS A 63 1.76 10.72 1.86
C LYS A 63 0.96 9.54 2.41
N ALA A 64 1.21 8.36 1.84
CA ALA A 64 0.75 7.08 2.39
C ALA A 64 1.57 6.71 3.62
#